data_AF-A0A0F9BK22-F1
#
_entry.id   AF-A0A0F9BK22-F1
#
_cell.length_a   1.000
_cell.length_b   1.000
_cell.length_c   1.000
_cell.angle_alpha   90.00
_cell.angle_beta   90.00
_cell.angle_gamma   90.00
#
_symmetry.space_group_name_H-M   'P 1'
#
loop_
_entity.id
_entity.type
_entity.pdbx_description
1 polymer ?
#
loop_
_entity_poly.entity_id
_entity_poly.type
_entity_poly.pdbx_seq_one_letter_code
_entity_poly.pdbx_strand_id
1 'polypeptide(L)' 'HCLFIPPIREEFSPILAALPLQLLAYHIAIKRGCHVDQPRNLAKSVTVE' A
#
# COMPACT_ATOMS: atom_id res chain seq x y z
N HIS A 1 15.69 -9.05 -6.09
CA HIS A 1 14.67 -9.83 -5.37
C HIS A 1 13.36 -9.63 -6.11
N CYS A 2 12.57 -10.68 -6.35
CA CYS A 2 11.35 -10.63 -7.15
C CYS A 2 10.16 -11.07 -6.29
N LEU A 3 9.00 -10.45 -6.46
CA LEU A 3 7.76 -10.84 -5.82
C LEU A 3 6.88 -11.52 -6.87
N PHE A 4 6.61 -12.80 -6.67
CA PHE A 4 5.77 -13.57 -7.56
C PHE A 4 4.30 -13.33 -7.24
N ILE A 5 3.52 -13.07 -8.29
CA ILE A 5 2.07 -12.93 -8.23
C ILE A 5 1.49 -14.17 -8.91
N PRO A 6 0.50 -14.86 -8.30
CA PRO A 6 -0.10 -16.04 -8.90
C PRO A 6 -0.89 -15.65 -10.16
N PRO A 7 -1.11 -16.60 -11.10
CA PRO A 7 -1.89 -16.33 -12.30
C PRO A 7 -3.31 -15.93 -11.94
N ILE A 8 -3.80 -14.89 -12.58
CA ILE A 8 -5.16 -14.35 -12.43
C ILE A 8 -5.60 -13.78 -13.79
N ARG A 9 -6.91 -13.63 -13.99
CA ARG A 9 -7.44 -12.92 -15.17
C ARG A 9 -6.81 -11.54 -15.27
N GLU A 10 -6.46 -11.14 -16.49
CA GLU A 10 -5.70 -9.92 -16.74
C GLU A 10 -6.40 -8.68 -16.17
N GLU A 11 -7.74 -8.63 -16.28
CA GLU A 11 -8.55 -7.54 -15.72
C GLU A 11 -8.37 -7.32 -14.21
N PHE A 12 -7.98 -8.34 -13.46
CA PHE A 12 -7.78 -8.27 -12.00
C PHE A 12 -6.30 -8.21 -11.59
N SER A 13 -5.37 -8.38 -12.53
CA SER A 13 -3.93 -8.34 -12.28
C SER A 13 -3.48 -7.07 -11.52
N PRO A 14 -3.97 -5.85 -11.84
CA PRO A 14 -3.57 -4.64 -11.13
C PRO A 14 -3.91 -4.66 -9.63
N ILE A 15 -5.03 -5.28 -9.26
CA ILE A 15 -5.49 -5.35 -7.86
C ILE A 15 -4.52 -6.24 -7.07
N LEU A 16 -4.22 -7.43 -7.60
CA LEU A 16 -3.37 -8.39 -6.90
C LEU A 16 -1.91 -7.91 -6.85
N ALA A 17 -1.45 -7.20 -7.88
CA ALA A 17 -0.12 -6.60 -7.92
C ALA A 17 0.08 -5.46 -6.90
N ALA A 18 -0.99 -4.77 -6.49
CA ALA A 18 -0.91 -3.71 -5.50
C ALA A 18 -0.70 -4.23 -4.06
N LEU A 19 -1.24 -5.41 -3.72
CA LEU A 19 -1.15 -5.99 -2.37
C LEU A 19 0.30 -6.14 -1.85
N PRO A 20 1.25 -6.75 -2.58
CA PRO A 20 2.63 -6.87 -2.11
C PRO A 20 3.29 -5.50 -1.88
N LEU A 21 2.95 -4.50 -2.68
CA LEU A 21 3.48 -3.14 -2.52
C LEU A 21 2.88 -2.44 -1.29
N GLN A 22 1.58 -2.63 -1.02
CA GLN A 22 0.92 -2.14 0.19
C GLN A 22 1.51 -2.76 1.45
N LEU A 23 1.75 -4.08 1.45
CA LEU A 23 2.39 -4.78 2.55
C LEU A 23 3.85 -4.32 2.75
N LEU A 24 4.59 -4.12 1.67
CA LEU A 24 5.95 -3.59 1.74
C LEU A 24 5.97 -2.20 2.38
N ALA A 25 5.08 -1.30 1.95
CA ALA A 25 4.95 0.04 2.54
C ALA A 25 4.62 -0.02 4.03
N TYR A 26 3.64 -0.86 4.41
CA TYR A 26 3.26 -1.10 5.81
C TYR A 26 4.46 -1.54 6.66
N HIS A 27 5.17 -2.60 6.23
CA HIS A 27 6.29 -3.13 6.99
C HIS A 27 7.48 -2.17 7.07
N ILE A 28 7.74 -1.38 6.02
CA ILE A 28 8.76 -0.33 6.05
C ILE A 28 8.36 0.77 7.04
N ALA A 29 7.11 1.21 7.04
CA ALA A 29 6.61 2.25 7.94
C ALA A 29 6.71 1.81 9.41
N ILE A 30 6.31 0.57 9.73
CA ILE A 30 6.46 0.00 11.07
C ILE A 30 7.94 -0.06 11.48
N LYS A 31 8.82 -0.57 10.61
CA LYS A 31 10.28 -0.63 10.89
C LYS A 31 10.90 0.75 11.11
N ARG A 32 10.35 1.79 10.50
CA ARG A 32 10.80 3.19 10.64
C ARG A 32 10.13 3.92 11.81
N GLY A 33 9.24 3.28 12.56
CA GLY A 33 8.48 3.91 13.65
C GLY A 33 7.52 5.00 13.16
N CYS A 34 7.04 4.91 11.91
CA CYS A 34 6.04 5.82 11.37
C CYS A 34 4.63 5.42 11.84
N HIS A 35 3.76 6.40 12.06
CA HIS A 35 2.34 6.15 12.36
C HIS A 35 1.61 5.81 11.05
N VAL A 36 1.27 4.54 10.86
CA VAL A 36 0.70 4.07 9.58
C VAL A 36 -0.72 4.59 9.35
N ASP A 37 -1.56 4.59 10.39
CA ASP A 37 -2.96 5.02 10.27
C ASP A 37 -3.14 6.55 10.24
N GLN A 38 -2.10 7.30 10.60
CA GLN A 38 -2.09 8.77 10.67
C GLN A 38 -0.77 9.29 10.08
N PRO A 39 -0.57 9.18 8.76
CA PRO A 39 0.64 9.65 8.13
C PRO A 39 0.75 11.17 8.26
N ARG A 40 2.00 11.66 8.35
CA ARG A 40 2.27 13.09 8.51
C ARG A 40 1.67 13.87 7.35
N ASN A 41 1.12 15.05 7.65
CA ASN A 41 0.57 16.01 6.69
C ASN A 41 -0.64 15.51 5.89
N LEU A 42 -1.27 14.42 6.30
CA LEU A 42 -2.44 13.85 5.63
C LEU A 42 -3.63 13.80 6.58
N ALA A 43 -4.81 14.01 6.00
CA ALA A 43 -6.10 13.74 6.61
C ALA A 43 -6.80 12.63 5.83
N LYS A 44 -7.70 11.90 6.47
CA LYS A 44 -8.48 10.83 5.83
C LYS A 44 -9.36 11.34 4.68
N SER A 45 -9.83 12.58 4.79
CA SER A 45 -10.60 13.28 3.76
C SER A 45 -10.22 14.75 3.79
N VAL A 46 -10.08 15.36 2.62
CA VAL A 46 -9.91 16.81 2.48
C VAL A 46 -11.29 17.39 2.21
N THR A 47 -11.76 18.29 3.08
CA THR A 47 -13.12 18.87 3.02
C THR A 47 -13.09 20.39 2.93
N VAL A 48 -12.01 20.96 2.43
CA VAL A 48 -11.90 22.41 2.17
C VAL A 48 -11.88 22.64 0.67
N GLU A 49 -12.67 23.61 0.23
CA GLU A 49 -12.70 24.12 -1.16
C GLU A 49 -11.50 25.02 -1.46
#